data_AF-A0A504YWU9-F1
#
_entry.id   AF-A0A504YWU9-F1
#
_cell.length_a   1.000
_cell.length_b   1.000
_cell.length_c   1.000
_cell.angle_alpha   90.00
_cell.angle_beta   90.00
_cell.angle_gamma   90.00
#
_symmetry.space_group_name_H-M   'P 1'
#
loop_
_entity.id
_entity.type
_entity.pdbx_description
1 polymer ?
#
loop_
_entity_poly.entity_id
_entity_poly.type
_entity_poly.pdbx_seq_one_letter_code
_entity_poly.pdbx_strand_id
1 'polypeptide(L)'
;MSLEDSDDSPEFNVNCVDYMGRNALHLAVDSENTEAMEMLLDKLNFECIEEALLHAISKGHPKLVRLIIEHPNYQAGEDQIKRMDSRNAFFRTTEKSQFSPDITPLILSAHYNNHEMVQMFLSRNHTIDKPHSISCQCNDCQVRQDYDSLKRSRSRLNAYRALASPSYMALSSPDPIMTTFELRQEMMKLAEIEKEFKKEYLMLVEQCMNFACEMMDLCRGTQEVEAVISDFLEDGTNIRDPLGRLRLAIRFEEKKLARSMRCPAAKFATHVVSHFLFLILLAAATFRLEENYDSLLDERMLGTGDEETIRQWVQKNFRPSKAIITHVQICIVLWVAGKFVYRFG
;
A
#
# COMPACT_ATOMS: atom_id res chain seq x y z
N MET A 1 45.80 -17.89 -1.72
CA MET A 1 46.20 -16.51 -2.04
C MET A 1 45.12 -15.63 -1.44
N SER A 2 45.40 -15.08 -0.27
CA SER A 2 44.52 -14.20 0.50
C SER A 2 44.30 -12.92 -0.31
N LEU A 3 43.06 -12.42 -0.36
CA LEU A 3 42.73 -11.15 -1.06
C LEU A 3 43.45 -9.94 -0.46
N GLU A 4 44.00 -10.08 0.76
CA GLU A 4 44.81 -9.09 1.48
C GLU A 4 46.25 -8.96 0.92
N ASP A 5 46.79 -9.98 0.25
CA ASP A 5 48.18 -9.99 -0.24
C ASP A 5 48.34 -9.57 -1.72
N SER A 6 47.24 -9.18 -2.38
CA SER A 6 47.19 -8.98 -3.84
C SER A 6 47.23 -7.52 -4.30
N ASP A 7 47.23 -6.55 -3.38
CA ASP A 7 47.11 -5.12 -3.68
C ASP A 7 48.28 -4.53 -4.49
N ASP A 8 49.40 -5.23 -4.63
CA ASP A 8 50.59 -4.77 -5.37
C ASP A 8 50.86 -5.57 -6.67
N SER A 9 49.93 -6.41 -7.12
CA SER A 9 50.11 -7.13 -8.40
C SER A 9 49.53 -6.33 -9.59
N PRO A 10 50.37 -5.82 -10.52
CA PRO A 10 49.92 -5.01 -11.66
C PRO A 10 49.05 -5.78 -12.68
N GLU A 11 48.85 -7.08 -12.49
CA GLU A 11 48.05 -7.95 -13.35
C GLU A 11 46.61 -8.20 -12.84
N PHE A 12 46.28 -7.84 -11.58
CA PHE A 12 44.96 -8.11 -11.00
C PHE A 12 44.04 -6.89 -11.10
N ASN A 13 43.12 -6.90 -12.06
CA ASN A 13 42.09 -5.87 -12.20
C ASN A 13 40.78 -6.29 -11.50
N VAL A 14 40.49 -5.69 -10.34
CA VAL A 14 39.25 -5.93 -9.57
C VAL A 14 38.00 -5.46 -10.32
N ASN A 15 38.13 -4.45 -11.19
CA ASN A 15 37.03 -3.86 -11.95
C ASN A 15 36.79 -4.59 -13.30
N CYS A 16 37.28 -5.81 -13.45
CA CYS A 16 37.04 -6.61 -14.65
C CYS A 16 35.56 -6.98 -14.78
N VAL A 17 35.10 -7.08 -16.03
CA VAL A 17 33.75 -7.50 -16.38
C VAL A 17 33.81 -8.74 -17.25
N ASP A 18 32.90 -9.68 -17.01
CA ASP A 18 32.72 -10.90 -17.80
C ASP A 18 32.16 -10.56 -19.21
N TYR A 19 32.09 -11.55 -20.12
CA TYR A 19 31.50 -11.37 -21.45
C TYR A 19 30.03 -10.92 -21.41
N MET A 20 29.34 -11.12 -20.29
CA MET A 20 27.98 -10.65 -20.02
C MET A 20 27.91 -9.26 -19.35
N GLY A 21 29.05 -8.57 -19.17
CA GLY A 21 29.12 -7.28 -18.48
C GLY A 21 29.02 -7.35 -16.95
N ARG A 22 29.06 -8.56 -16.36
CA ARG A 22 28.95 -8.75 -14.90
C ARG A 22 30.31 -8.53 -14.23
N ASN A 23 30.34 -7.79 -13.13
CA ASN A 23 31.54 -7.65 -12.29
C ASN A 23 31.56 -8.71 -11.17
N ALA A 24 32.66 -8.77 -10.40
CA ALA A 24 32.82 -9.69 -9.28
C ALA A 24 31.70 -9.53 -8.22
N LEU A 25 31.24 -8.30 -7.99
CA LEU A 25 30.17 -8.01 -7.03
C LEU A 25 28.80 -8.54 -7.49
N HIS A 26 28.50 -8.56 -8.80
CA HIS A 26 27.29 -9.22 -9.31
C HIS A 26 27.25 -10.71 -8.96
N LEU A 27 28.40 -11.39 -9.07
CA LEU A 27 28.52 -12.80 -8.72
C LEU A 27 28.41 -13.03 -7.20
N ALA A 28 28.95 -12.11 -6.39
CA ALA A 28 28.79 -12.13 -4.95
C ALA A 28 27.32 -11.91 -4.53
N VAL A 29 26.61 -11.01 -5.21
CA VAL A 29 25.17 -10.79 -5.02
C VAL A 29 24.35 -12.01 -5.44
N ASP A 30 24.65 -12.63 -6.59
CA ASP A 30 23.98 -13.84 -7.07
C ASP A 30 24.17 -15.05 -6.13
N SER A 31 25.28 -15.08 -5.38
CA SER A 31 25.58 -16.13 -4.40
C SER A 31 25.15 -15.77 -2.96
N GLU A 32 24.57 -14.58 -2.75
CA GLU A 32 24.18 -14.03 -1.45
C GLU A 32 25.33 -14.04 -0.40
N ASN A 33 26.58 -13.96 -0.85
CA ASN A 33 27.74 -14.03 0.03
C ASN A 33 28.12 -12.63 0.55
N THR A 34 27.63 -12.29 1.74
CA THR A 34 27.83 -10.97 2.37
C THR A 34 29.30 -10.69 2.68
N GLU A 35 30.08 -11.69 3.12
CA GLU A 35 31.50 -11.52 3.44
C GLU A 35 32.31 -11.15 2.19
N ALA A 36 32.02 -11.83 1.07
CA ALA A 36 32.62 -11.49 -0.22
C ALA A 36 32.20 -10.09 -0.70
N MET A 37 30.95 -9.69 -0.47
CA MET A 37 30.49 -8.35 -0.83
C MET A 37 31.21 -7.26 -0.04
N GLU A 38 31.38 -7.41 1.27
CA GLU A 38 32.08 -6.44 2.12
C GLU A 38 33.53 -6.24 1.65
N MET A 39 34.27 -7.32 1.41
CA MET A 39 35.65 -7.23 0.90
C MET A 39 35.75 -6.57 -0.48
N LEU A 40 34.76 -6.81 -1.36
CA LEU A 40 34.76 -6.26 -2.72
C LEU A 40 34.37 -4.78 -2.76
N LEU A 41 33.49 -4.33 -1.86
CA LEU A 41 33.01 -2.94 -1.81
C LEU A 41 34.12 -1.94 -1.47
N ASP A 42 35.17 -2.37 -0.75
CA ASP A 42 36.34 -1.54 -0.45
C ASP A 42 37.23 -1.30 -1.68
N LYS A 43 37.26 -2.25 -2.62
CA LYS A 43 38.22 -2.25 -3.75
C LYS A 43 37.60 -1.83 -5.09
N LEU A 44 36.28 -1.82 -5.21
CA LEU A 44 35.58 -1.54 -6.46
C LEU A 44 35.34 -0.05 -6.71
N ASN A 45 35.33 0.31 -8.00
CA ASN A 45 34.92 1.63 -8.46
C ASN A 45 33.41 1.84 -8.26
N PHE A 46 33.02 3.11 -8.06
CA PHE A 46 31.61 3.48 -7.86
C PHE A 46 30.67 2.97 -8.96
N GLU A 47 31.06 3.05 -10.24
CA GLU A 47 30.22 2.58 -11.37
C GLU A 47 29.90 1.08 -11.25
N CYS A 48 30.86 0.27 -10.80
CA CYS A 48 30.66 -1.16 -10.60
C CYS A 48 29.73 -1.46 -9.41
N ILE A 49 29.80 -0.62 -8.37
CA ILE A 49 28.94 -0.72 -7.20
C ILE A 49 27.50 -0.30 -7.56
N GLU A 50 27.32 0.78 -8.33
CA GLU A 50 26.02 1.26 -8.81
C GLU A 50 25.30 0.18 -9.63
N GLU A 51 26.01 -0.44 -10.59
CA GLU A 51 25.44 -1.54 -11.40
C GLU A 51 25.07 -2.76 -10.56
N ALA A 52 25.93 -3.16 -9.62
CA ALA A 52 25.66 -4.29 -8.74
C ALA A 52 24.51 -4.00 -7.76
N LEU A 53 24.32 -2.74 -7.36
CA LEU A 53 23.18 -2.30 -6.55
C LEU A 53 21.86 -2.45 -7.33
N LEU A 54 21.82 -2.00 -8.59
CA LEU A 54 20.65 -2.19 -9.46
C LEU A 54 20.34 -3.67 -9.67
N HIS A 55 21.38 -4.50 -9.82
CA HIS A 55 21.23 -5.96 -9.88
C HIS A 55 20.65 -6.54 -8.59
N ALA A 56 21.16 -6.15 -7.42
CA ALA A 56 20.65 -6.60 -6.12
C ALA A 56 19.18 -6.22 -5.89
N ILE A 57 18.78 -5.03 -6.36
CA ILE A 57 17.36 -4.59 -6.35
C ILE A 57 16.53 -5.47 -7.27
N SER A 58 17.03 -5.79 -8.47
CA SER A 58 16.34 -6.64 -9.44
C SER A 58 16.06 -8.06 -8.93
N LYS A 59 16.95 -8.58 -8.07
CA LYS A 59 16.78 -9.87 -7.39
C LYS A 59 15.82 -9.81 -6.21
N GLY A 60 15.55 -8.62 -5.67
CA GLY A 60 14.62 -8.44 -4.56
C GLY A 60 15.21 -8.78 -3.19
N HIS A 61 16.53 -8.67 -2.99
CA HIS A 61 17.18 -8.93 -1.70
C HIS A 61 17.45 -7.63 -0.90
N PRO A 62 16.55 -7.20 0.00
CA PRO A 62 16.69 -5.92 0.71
C PRO A 62 17.91 -5.90 1.64
N LYS A 63 18.31 -7.05 2.22
CA LYS A 63 19.49 -7.15 3.09
C LYS A 63 20.79 -6.79 2.36
N LEU A 64 20.96 -7.29 1.14
CA LEU A 64 22.14 -7.02 0.32
C LEU A 64 22.17 -5.57 -0.15
N VAL A 65 21.01 -5.05 -0.57
CA VAL A 65 20.83 -3.64 -0.93
C VAL A 65 21.21 -2.73 0.25
N ARG A 66 20.79 -3.10 1.47
CA ARG A 66 21.15 -2.35 2.68
C ARG A 66 22.65 -2.33 2.93
N LEU A 67 23.31 -3.49 2.82
CA LEU A 67 24.76 -3.62 2.98
C LEU A 67 25.53 -2.72 2.00
N ILE A 68 25.12 -2.68 0.73
CA ILE A 68 25.76 -1.84 -0.29
C ILE A 68 25.56 -0.35 0.02
N ILE A 69 24.33 0.08 0.36
CA ILE A 69 24.00 1.50 0.59
C ILE A 69 24.61 2.03 1.90
N GLU A 70 24.77 1.16 2.91
CA GLU A 70 25.41 1.50 4.19
C GLU A 70 26.94 1.60 4.08
N HIS A 71 27.53 1.10 2.98
CA HIS A 71 28.97 1.09 2.79
C HIS A 71 29.55 2.51 2.58
N PRO A 72 30.67 2.87 3.24
CA PRO A 72 31.28 4.21 3.13
C PRO A 72 31.65 4.59 1.70
N ASN A 73 32.16 3.63 0.92
CA ASN A 73 32.55 3.86 -0.47
C ASN A 73 31.35 4.26 -1.36
N TYR A 74 30.19 3.62 -1.14
CA TYR A 74 28.97 3.98 -1.87
C TYR A 74 28.48 5.38 -1.45
N GLN A 75 28.47 5.69 -0.16
CA GLN A 75 28.05 7.01 0.34
C GLN A 75 28.96 8.14 -0.18
N ALA A 76 30.27 7.92 -0.19
CA ALA A 76 31.24 8.88 -0.72
C ALA A 76 31.04 9.14 -2.22
N GLY A 77 30.82 8.09 -3.01
CA GLY A 77 30.57 8.23 -4.44
C GLY A 77 29.21 8.86 -4.76
N GLU A 78 28.17 8.54 -3.99
CA GLU A 78 26.85 9.15 -4.16
C GLU A 78 26.88 10.67 -3.88
N ASP A 79 27.56 11.09 -2.81
CA ASP A 79 27.77 12.51 -2.49
C ASP A 79 28.55 13.23 -3.59
N GLN A 80 29.51 12.56 -4.22
CA GLN A 80 30.27 13.12 -5.34
C GLN A 80 29.38 13.35 -6.56
N ILE A 81 28.48 12.42 -6.88
CA ILE A 81 27.54 12.54 -8.00
C ILE A 81 26.49 13.62 -7.74
N LYS A 82 25.94 13.69 -6.52
CA LYS A 82 25.02 14.77 -6.12
C LYS A 82 25.65 16.16 -6.30
N ARG A 83 26.97 16.28 -6.13
CA ARG A 83 27.73 17.53 -6.32
C ARG A 83 28.12 17.81 -7.77
N MET A 84 28.33 16.78 -8.59
CA MET A 84 28.75 16.92 -10.00
C MET A 84 27.58 17.08 -10.99
N ASP A 85 26.38 17.39 -10.49
CA ASP A 85 25.16 17.59 -11.25
C ASP A 85 24.68 16.28 -11.92
N SER A 86 23.57 15.73 -11.42
CA SER A 86 22.91 14.50 -11.91
C SER A 86 22.53 14.52 -13.41
N ARG A 87 22.79 15.63 -14.10
CA ARG A 87 22.53 15.89 -15.52
C ARG A 87 23.27 14.93 -16.47
N ASN A 88 24.39 14.35 -16.06
CA ASN A 88 25.21 13.52 -16.95
C ASN A 88 24.70 12.09 -17.16
N ALA A 89 23.80 11.59 -16.30
CA ALA A 89 23.26 10.23 -16.44
C ALA A 89 22.51 10.05 -17.78
N PHE A 90 21.70 11.03 -18.17
CA PHE A 90 20.95 10.99 -19.43
C PHE A 90 21.85 10.96 -20.69
N PHE A 91 23.04 11.56 -20.61
CA PHE A 91 24.00 11.64 -21.71
C PHE A 91 25.01 10.49 -21.74
N ARG A 92 24.95 9.53 -20.79
CA ARG A 92 25.80 8.33 -20.85
C ARG A 92 25.47 7.55 -22.12
N THR A 93 26.44 7.46 -23.03
CA THR A 93 26.35 6.69 -24.28
C THR A 93 26.87 5.26 -24.13
N THR A 94 27.43 4.91 -22.98
CA THR A 94 28.07 3.60 -22.77
C THR A 94 27.01 2.53 -22.51
N GLU A 95 26.77 1.67 -23.49
CA GLU A 95 25.87 0.49 -23.44
C GLU A 95 26.36 -0.64 -22.52
N LYS A 96 27.19 -0.33 -21.51
CA LYS A 96 27.78 -1.34 -20.62
C LYS A 96 26.84 -1.77 -19.48
N SER A 97 25.75 -1.05 -19.26
CA SER A 97 24.75 -1.33 -18.23
C SER A 97 23.62 -2.19 -18.79
N GLN A 98 23.12 -3.13 -17.97
CA GLN A 98 21.89 -3.88 -18.28
C GLN A 98 20.64 -3.01 -18.11
N PHE A 99 20.76 -1.92 -17.35
CA PHE A 99 19.67 -1.00 -17.06
C PHE A 99 19.75 0.23 -17.94
N SER A 100 18.60 0.84 -18.21
CA SER A 100 18.54 2.11 -18.93
C SER A 100 19.14 3.21 -18.05
N PRO A 101 19.94 4.14 -18.58
CA PRO A 101 20.70 5.10 -17.78
C PRO A 101 19.84 6.12 -17.01
N ASP A 102 18.54 6.19 -17.32
CA ASP A 102 17.52 6.96 -16.61
C ASP A 102 16.94 6.26 -15.38
N ILE A 103 17.23 4.97 -15.18
CA ILE A 103 16.74 4.19 -14.05
C ILE A 103 17.67 4.42 -12.85
N THR A 104 17.16 5.13 -11.85
CA THR A 104 17.82 5.26 -10.55
C THR A 104 17.48 4.05 -9.65
N PRO A 105 18.29 3.76 -8.61
CA PRO A 105 17.98 2.71 -7.63
C PRO A 105 16.59 2.84 -6.98
N LEU A 106 16.13 4.08 -6.72
CA LEU A 106 14.79 4.33 -6.22
C LEU A 106 13.70 4.03 -7.26
N ILE A 107 13.89 4.44 -8.53
CA ILE A 107 12.96 4.13 -9.63
C ILE A 107 12.83 2.61 -9.80
N LEU A 108 13.96 1.89 -9.78
CA LEU A 108 13.96 0.43 -9.93
C LEU A 108 13.25 -0.26 -8.76
N SER A 109 13.52 0.17 -7.54
CA SER A 109 12.86 -0.35 -6.33
C SER A 109 11.34 -0.15 -6.38
N ALA A 110 10.89 1.01 -6.88
CA ALA A 110 9.48 1.28 -7.10
C ALA A 110 8.88 0.41 -8.22
N HIS A 111 9.62 0.13 -9.30
CA HIS A 111 9.15 -0.77 -10.38
C HIS A 111 8.89 -2.19 -9.87
N TYR A 112 9.71 -2.70 -8.95
CA TYR A 112 9.51 -4.00 -8.30
C TYR A 112 8.51 -3.99 -7.15
N ASN A 113 7.96 -2.81 -6.80
CA ASN A 113 6.97 -2.63 -5.73
C ASN A 113 7.44 -3.21 -4.37
N ASN A 114 8.74 -3.06 -4.05
CA ASN A 114 9.31 -3.49 -2.77
C ASN A 114 9.33 -2.33 -1.76
N HIS A 115 8.41 -2.35 -0.79
CA HIS A 115 8.26 -1.29 0.19
C HIS A 115 9.48 -1.11 1.10
N GLU A 116 10.20 -2.17 1.45
CA GLU A 116 11.38 -2.09 2.32
C GLU A 116 12.50 -1.34 1.60
N MET A 117 12.76 -1.67 0.33
CA MET A 117 13.75 -0.97 -0.50
C MET A 117 13.37 0.49 -0.72
N VAL A 118 12.11 0.75 -1.09
CA VAL A 118 11.61 2.12 -1.27
C VAL A 118 11.78 2.94 0.01
N GLN A 119 11.44 2.37 1.18
CA GLN A 119 11.60 3.04 2.47
C GLN A 119 13.07 3.34 2.78
N MET A 120 14.00 2.41 2.50
CA MET A 120 15.44 2.60 2.72
C MET A 120 16.03 3.77 1.93
N PHE A 121 15.51 4.00 0.72
CA PHE A 121 15.91 5.14 -0.12
C PHE A 121 15.21 6.43 0.30
N LEU A 122 13.90 6.39 0.60
CA LEU A 122 13.15 7.55 1.09
C LEU A 122 13.72 8.09 2.42
N SER A 123 14.16 7.21 3.34
CA SER A 123 14.77 7.61 4.61
C SER A 123 16.11 8.34 4.45
N ARG A 124 16.73 8.24 3.28
CA ARG A 124 17.99 8.90 2.91
C ARG A 124 17.77 10.14 2.04
N ASN A 125 16.55 10.68 2.01
CA ASN A 125 16.14 11.85 1.23
C ASN A 125 16.26 11.67 -0.29
N HIS A 126 16.19 10.44 -0.80
CA HIS A 126 16.01 10.23 -2.24
C HIS A 126 14.54 10.41 -2.60
N THR A 127 14.26 11.25 -3.58
CA THR A 127 12.92 11.47 -4.11
C THR A 127 12.89 11.27 -5.62
N ILE A 128 11.75 10.88 -6.16
CA ILE A 128 11.52 10.83 -7.60
C ILE A 128 10.93 12.17 -8.03
N ASP A 129 11.67 12.91 -8.85
CA ASP A 129 11.18 14.17 -9.40
C ASP A 129 10.07 13.94 -10.41
N LYS A 130 8.98 14.71 -10.28
CA LYS A 130 7.88 14.66 -11.24
C LYS A 130 8.36 15.17 -12.61
N PRO A 131 8.17 14.40 -13.70
CA PRO A 131 8.55 14.85 -15.02
C PRO A 131 7.82 16.14 -15.42
N HIS A 132 8.52 17.01 -16.15
CA HIS A 132 7.88 18.19 -16.73
C HIS A 132 6.80 17.82 -17.74
N SER A 133 5.84 18.73 -17.93
CA SER A 133 4.83 18.61 -18.98
C SER A 133 5.47 18.49 -20.37
N ILE A 134 4.81 17.78 -21.28
CA ILE A 134 5.35 17.52 -22.62
C ILE A 134 5.59 18.81 -23.42
N SER A 135 4.80 19.85 -23.15
CA SER A 135 4.89 21.17 -23.78
C SER A 135 5.88 22.12 -23.08
N CYS A 136 6.64 21.65 -22.08
CA CYS A 136 7.61 22.47 -21.38
C CYS A 136 8.77 22.88 -22.30
N GLN A 137 9.10 24.17 -22.28
CA GLN A 137 10.17 24.79 -23.08
C GLN A 137 11.38 25.22 -22.23
N CYS A 138 11.60 24.60 -21.06
CA CYS A 138 12.80 24.91 -20.28
C CYS A 138 14.07 24.41 -21.01
N ASN A 139 15.21 25.06 -20.74
CA ASN A 139 16.47 24.74 -21.39
C ASN A 139 16.85 23.24 -21.22
N ASP A 140 16.62 22.66 -20.04
CA ASP A 140 16.91 21.24 -19.77
C ASP A 140 16.04 20.29 -20.61
N CYS A 141 14.75 20.63 -20.79
CA CYS A 141 13.85 19.84 -21.64
C CYS A 141 14.19 19.95 -23.13
N GLN A 142 14.61 21.14 -23.58
CA GLN A 142 15.03 21.38 -24.95
C GLN A 142 16.31 20.60 -25.28
N VAL A 143 17.33 20.70 -24.42
CA VAL A 143 18.60 19.96 -24.61
C VAL A 143 18.36 18.44 -24.66
N ARG A 144 17.52 17.90 -23.77
CA ARG A 144 17.18 16.46 -23.80
C ARG A 144 16.39 16.06 -25.05
N GLN A 145 15.53 16.95 -25.55
CA GLN A 145 14.74 16.72 -26.75
C GLN A 145 15.61 16.71 -28.01
N ASP A 146 16.55 17.64 -28.11
CA ASP A 146 17.47 17.75 -29.25
C ASP A 146 18.51 16.62 -29.26
N TYR A 147 18.88 16.12 -28.09
CA TYR A 147 19.79 14.98 -27.97
C TYR A 147 19.12 13.67 -28.40
N ASP A 148 18.03 13.27 -27.75
CA ASP A 148 17.30 12.05 -28.10
C ASP A 148 15.84 12.10 -27.60
N SER A 149 14.93 12.32 -28.53
CA SER A 149 13.49 12.37 -28.27
C SER A 149 12.92 11.06 -27.68
N LEU A 150 13.42 9.90 -28.11
CA LEU A 150 12.93 8.59 -27.66
C LEU A 150 13.43 8.26 -26.25
N LYS A 151 14.71 8.55 -25.96
CA LYS A 151 15.22 8.43 -24.58
C LYS A 151 14.46 9.35 -23.63
N ARG A 152 14.11 10.56 -24.06
CA ARG A 152 13.31 11.50 -23.26
C ARG A 152 11.91 10.93 -22.95
N SER A 153 11.21 10.39 -23.94
CA SER A 153 9.89 9.78 -23.71
C SER A 153 9.97 8.53 -22.84
N ARG A 154 10.99 7.68 -23.05
CA ARG A 154 11.21 6.47 -22.24
C ARG A 154 11.54 6.81 -20.79
N SER A 155 12.40 7.80 -20.56
CA SER A 155 12.73 8.29 -19.22
C SER A 155 11.50 8.84 -18.49
N ARG A 156 10.65 9.60 -19.20
CA ARG A 156 9.37 10.08 -18.64
C ARG A 156 8.47 8.92 -18.24
N LEU A 157 8.30 7.93 -19.11
CA LEU A 157 7.49 6.75 -18.82
C LEU A 157 8.01 5.98 -17.60
N ASN A 158 9.33 5.77 -17.50
CA ASN A 158 9.95 5.09 -16.36
C ASN A 158 9.74 5.84 -15.04
N ALA A 159 9.80 7.18 -15.07
CA ALA A 159 9.49 8.01 -13.91
C ALA A 159 8.01 7.89 -13.50
N TYR A 160 7.07 8.00 -14.44
CA TYR A 160 5.63 7.81 -14.15
C TYR A 160 5.33 6.40 -13.65
N ARG A 161 5.99 5.38 -14.19
CA ARG A 161 5.86 4.00 -13.71
C ARG A 161 6.29 3.85 -12.26
N ALA A 162 7.35 4.54 -11.85
CA ALA A 162 7.79 4.53 -10.46
C ALA A 162 6.85 5.34 -9.55
N LEU A 163 6.38 6.50 -10.00
CA LEU A 163 5.40 7.32 -9.26
C LEU A 163 4.04 6.61 -9.08
N ALA A 164 3.63 5.78 -10.05
CA ALA A 164 2.40 5.00 -10.01
C ALA A 164 2.50 3.72 -9.17
N SER A 165 3.67 3.42 -8.60
CA SER A 165 3.88 2.22 -7.78
C SER A 165 3.17 2.34 -6.43
N PRO A 166 2.33 1.34 -6.02
CA PRO A 166 1.62 1.36 -4.75
C PRO A 166 2.52 1.59 -3.54
N SER A 167 3.70 0.94 -3.50
CA SER A 167 4.66 1.09 -2.41
C SER A 167 5.19 2.53 -2.31
N TYR A 168 5.48 3.16 -3.46
CA TYR A 168 5.98 4.53 -3.48
C TYR A 168 4.87 5.52 -3.07
N MET A 169 3.67 5.36 -3.63
CA MET A 169 2.53 6.22 -3.31
C MET A 169 2.16 6.18 -1.84
N ALA A 170 2.15 4.99 -1.23
CA ALA A 170 1.84 4.80 0.18
C ALA A 170 2.87 5.41 1.13
N LEU A 171 4.16 5.42 0.76
CA LEU A 171 5.25 5.88 1.62
C LEU A 171 5.64 7.35 1.38
N SER A 172 5.47 7.87 0.16
CA SER A 172 5.95 9.19 -0.23
C SER A 172 4.93 10.31 -0.03
N SER A 173 3.62 10.01 -0.07
CA SER A 173 2.58 11.05 -0.16
C SER A 173 1.81 11.18 1.15
N PRO A 174 1.54 12.41 1.64
CA PRO A 174 0.73 12.62 2.85
C PRO A 174 -0.73 12.21 2.63
N ASP A 175 -1.23 12.40 1.40
CA ASP A 175 -2.54 11.97 0.96
C ASP A 175 -2.42 11.10 -0.30
N PRO A 176 -2.32 9.77 -0.14
CA PRO A 176 -2.09 8.86 -1.25
C PRO A 176 -3.29 8.81 -2.20
N ILE A 177 -4.51 9.03 -1.71
CA ILE A 177 -5.73 8.92 -2.52
C ILE A 177 -5.84 10.10 -3.48
N MET A 178 -5.65 11.32 -3.00
CA MET A 178 -5.66 12.50 -3.87
C MET A 178 -4.51 12.46 -4.88
N THR A 179 -3.32 12.10 -4.43
CA THR A 179 -2.15 11.93 -5.31
C THR A 179 -2.41 10.90 -6.41
N THR A 180 -3.12 9.81 -6.09
CA THR A 180 -3.55 8.80 -7.09
C THR A 180 -4.43 9.43 -8.17
N PHE A 181 -5.43 10.22 -7.79
CA PHE A 181 -6.36 10.84 -8.73
C PHE A 181 -5.67 11.85 -9.65
N GLU A 182 -4.77 12.67 -9.10
CA GLU A 182 -3.95 13.61 -9.87
C GLU A 182 -3.07 12.90 -10.88
N LEU A 183 -2.26 11.92 -10.42
CA LEU A 183 -1.37 11.13 -11.28
C LEU A 183 -2.15 10.43 -12.40
N ARG A 184 -3.32 9.89 -12.08
CA ARG A 184 -4.20 9.26 -13.07
C ARG A 184 -4.64 10.25 -14.14
N GLN A 185 -5.08 11.45 -13.76
CA GLN A 185 -5.50 12.46 -14.73
C GLN A 185 -4.34 12.91 -15.63
N GLU A 186 -3.15 13.09 -15.05
CA GLU A 186 -1.94 13.42 -15.80
C GLU A 186 -1.60 12.32 -16.81
N MET A 187 -1.55 11.06 -16.37
CA MET A 187 -1.23 9.92 -17.24
C MET A 187 -2.28 9.70 -18.33
N MET A 188 -3.56 9.93 -18.04
CA MET A 188 -4.63 9.88 -19.07
C MET A 188 -4.39 10.92 -20.17
N LYS A 189 -4.05 12.17 -19.80
CA LYS A 189 -3.71 13.21 -20.79
C LYS A 189 -2.46 12.83 -21.59
N LEU A 190 -1.45 12.28 -20.93
CA LEU A 190 -0.23 11.81 -21.61
C LEU A 190 -0.52 10.68 -22.60
N ALA A 191 -1.40 9.74 -22.25
CA ALA A 191 -1.81 8.64 -23.13
C ALA A 191 -2.55 9.11 -24.40
N GLU A 192 -3.17 10.28 -24.37
CA GLU A 192 -3.80 10.89 -25.55
C GLU A 192 -2.78 11.58 -26.46
N ILE A 193 -1.73 12.16 -25.86
CA ILE A 193 -0.69 12.91 -26.58
C ILE A 193 0.37 11.94 -27.15
N GLU A 194 0.95 11.07 -26.32
CA GLU A 194 1.98 10.09 -26.70
C GLU A 194 1.33 8.77 -27.10
N LYS A 195 1.10 8.59 -28.41
CA LYS A 195 0.37 7.43 -28.95
C LYS A 195 1.19 6.15 -28.89
N GLU A 196 2.52 6.27 -28.93
CA GLU A 196 3.49 5.18 -28.94
C GLU A 196 3.43 4.35 -27.65
N PHE A 197 3.34 5.03 -26.50
CA PHE A 197 3.32 4.42 -25.16
C PHE A 197 1.93 4.43 -24.51
N LYS A 198 0.88 4.71 -25.31
CA LYS A 198 -0.50 4.81 -24.84
C LYS A 198 -0.95 3.61 -24.00
N LYS A 199 -0.61 2.40 -24.44
CA LYS A 199 -0.99 1.15 -23.73
C LYS A 199 -0.38 1.10 -22.33
N GLU A 200 0.88 1.49 -22.20
CA GLU A 200 1.60 1.44 -20.92
C GLU A 200 1.06 2.47 -19.95
N TYR A 201 0.79 3.70 -20.41
CA TYR A 201 0.12 4.71 -19.59
C TYR A 201 -1.25 4.24 -19.10
N LEU A 202 -2.06 3.61 -19.96
CA LEU A 202 -3.36 3.08 -19.55
C LEU A 202 -3.24 1.95 -18.50
N MET A 203 -2.19 1.11 -18.59
CA MET A 203 -1.91 0.10 -17.56
C MET A 203 -1.53 0.75 -16.22
N LEU A 204 -0.71 1.81 -16.24
CA LEU A 204 -0.35 2.55 -15.02
C LEU A 204 -1.55 3.26 -14.39
N VAL A 205 -2.42 3.84 -15.22
CA VAL A 205 -3.70 4.43 -14.79
C VAL A 205 -4.56 3.38 -14.08
N GLU A 206 -4.66 2.18 -14.64
CA GLU A 206 -5.40 1.08 -14.00
C GLU A 206 -4.75 0.66 -12.67
N GLN A 207 -3.42 0.57 -12.61
CA GLN A 207 -2.70 0.23 -11.38
C GLN A 207 -2.94 1.26 -10.27
N CYS A 208 -2.87 2.55 -10.58
CA CYS A 208 -3.20 3.63 -9.63
C CYS A 208 -4.64 3.50 -9.11
N MET A 209 -5.62 3.29 -9.99
CA MET A 209 -7.02 3.15 -9.57
C MET A 209 -7.25 1.89 -8.73
N ASN A 210 -6.59 0.77 -9.04
CA ASN A 210 -6.68 -0.44 -8.24
C ASN A 210 -6.12 -0.20 -6.82
N PHE A 211 -4.98 0.50 -6.70
CA PHE A 211 -4.44 0.89 -5.39
C PHE A 211 -5.42 1.74 -4.57
N ALA A 212 -6.06 2.76 -5.17
CA ALA A 212 -7.07 3.54 -4.46
C ALA A 212 -8.29 2.68 -4.04
N CYS A 213 -8.71 1.72 -4.87
CA CYS A 213 -9.76 0.77 -4.51
C CYS A 213 -9.37 -0.12 -3.34
N GLU A 214 -8.16 -0.69 -3.37
CA GLU A 214 -7.62 -1.52 -2.30
C GLU A 214 -7.55 -0.75 -0.97
N MET A 215 -7.13 0.53 -1.01
CA MET A 215 -7.10 1.40 0.17
C MET A 215 -8.49 1.62 0.77
N MET A 216 -9.52 1.85 -0.05
CA MET A 216 -10.90 2.00 0.43
C MET A 216 -11.49 0.68 0.94
N ASP A 217 -11.12 -0.45 0.34
CA ASP A 217 -11.63 -1.78 0.74
C ASP A 217 -11.14 -2.17 2.15
N LEU A 218 -9.99 -1.62 2.57
CA LEU A 218 -9.40 -1.79 3.92
C LEU A 218 -10.13 -1.00 5.01
N CYS A 219 -10.97 -0.01 4.67
CA CYS A 219 -11.76 0.73 5.67
C CYS A 219 -12.77 -0.21 6.36
N ARG A 220 -12.74 -0.22 7.70
CA ARG A 220 -13.60 -1.03 8.57
C ARG A 220 -14.68 -0.20 9.27
N GLY A 221 -14.41 1.08 9.53
CA GLY A 221 -15.32 1.98 10.25
C GLY A 221 -15.97 3.04 9.35
N THR A 222 -17.14 3.54 9.77
CA THR A 222 -17.81 4.68 9.10
C THR A 222 -16.96 5.95 9.16
N GLN A 223 -16.22 6.16 10.26
CA GLN A 223 -15.31 7.30 10.41
C GLN A 223 -14.13 7.23 9.43
N GLU A 224 -13.61 6.03 9.14
CA GLU A 224 -12.51 5.84 8.18
C GLU A 224 -13.00 6.08 6.75
N VAL A 225 -14.18 5.57 6.41
CA VAL A 225 -14.83 5.80 5.11
C VAL A 225 -15.13 7.29 4.93
N GLU A 226 -15.68 7.95 5.96
CA GLU A 226 -15.94 9.39 5.92
C GLU A 226 -14.64 10.17 5.73
N ALA A 227 -13.56 9.86 6.47
CA ALA A 227 -12.27 10.52 6.32
C ALA A 227 -11.67 10.34 4.92
N VAL A 228 -11.86 9.16 4.30
CA VAL A 228 -11.36 8.87 2.95
C VAL A 228 -12.15 9.59 1.87
N ILE A 229 -13.47 9.78 2.05
CA ILE A 229 -14.35 10.40 1.05
C ILE A 229 -14.41 11.92 1.22
N SER A 230 -14.30 12.40 2.47
CA SER A 230 -14.27 13.82 2.78
C SER A 230 -12.97 14.43 2.30
N ASP A 231 -13.05 15.61 1.71
CA ASP A 231 -11.87 16.35 1.29
C ASP A 231 -11.54 17.47 2.29
N PHE A 232 -10.25 17.66 2.54
CA PHE A 232 -9.79 18.89 3.19
C PHE A 232 -9.65 19.94 2.10
N LEU A 233 -10.60 20.88 2.04
CA LEU A 233 -10.44 22.06 1.20
C LEU A 233 -9.24 22.86 1.73
N GLU A 234 -8.24 23.09 0.88
CA GLU A 234 -7.05 23.90 1.18
C GLU A 234 -7.38 25.36 1.52
N ASP A 235 -8.61 25.80 1.26
CA ASP A 235 -9.08 27.16 1.49
C ASP A 235 -9.44 27.43 2.96
N GLY A 236 -8.49 27.27 3.90
CA GLY A 236 -8.44 27.92 5.23
C GLY A 236 -9.70 27.88 6.13
N THR A 237 -10.71 27.13 5.72
CA THR A 237 -12.05 27.05 6.28
C THR A 237 -12.19 25.59 6.64
N ASN A 238 -12.44 25.32 7.91
CA ASN A 238 -12.68 23.98 8.46
C ASN A 238 -14.02 23.39 7.95
N ILE A 239 -14.37 23.61 6.68
CA ILE A 239 -15.57 23.10 6.05
C ILE A 239 -15.12 21.88 5.25
N ARG A 240 -15.29 20.70 5.84
CA ARG A 240 -15.14 19.43 5.12
C ARG A 240 -16.28 19.34 4.12
N ASP A 241 -15.99 19.25 2.82
CA ASP A 241 -17.01 18.76 1.87
C ASP A 241 -17.11 17.24 2.09
N PRO A 242 -18.22 16.73 2.65
CA PRO A 242 -18.34 15.32 2.98
C PRO A 242 -18.29 14.40 1.75
N LEU A 243 -18.38 14.96 0.54
CA LEU A 243 -18.41 14.21 -0.72
C LEU A 243 -17.43 14.76 -1.78
N GLY A 244 -16.43 15.56 -1.38
CA GLY A 244 -15.50 16.22 -2.31
C GLY A 244 -14.80 15.23 -3.23
N ARG A 245 -14.19 14.18 -2.67
CA ARG A 245 -13.46 13.15 -3.44
C ARG A 245 -14.39 12.25 -4.24
N LEU A 246 -15.62 12.01 -3.76
CA LEU A 246 -16.62 11.29 -4.55
C LEU A 246 -17.01 12.08 -5.79
N ARG A 247 -17.19 13.40 -5.67
CA ARG A 247 -17.50 14.27 -6.81
C ARG A 247 -16.34 14.28 -7.81
N LEU A 248 -15.11 14.30 -7.31
CA LEU A 248 -13.89 14.18 -8.12
C LEU A 248 -13.86 12.84 -8.89
N ALA A 249 -14.16 11.74 -8.21
CA ALA A 249 -14.22 10.42 -8.82
C ALA A 249 -15.32 10.28 -9.89
N ILE A 250 -16.49 10.89 -9.66
CA ILE A 250 -17.58 10.94 -10.65
C ILE A 250 -17.15 11.78 -11.86
N ARG A 251 -16.50 12.93 -11.63
CA ARG A 251 -15.95 13.77 -12.71
C ARG A 251 -14.90 13.04 -13.53
N PHE A 252 -14.18 12.10 -12.91
CA PHE A 252 -13.20 11.26 -13.59
C PHE A 252 -13.77 9.97 -14.20
N GLU A 253 -15.10 9.80 -14.22
CA GLU A 253 -15.82 8.65 -14.78
C GLU A 253 -15.42 7.28 -14.19
N GLU A 254 -15.06 7.25 -12.91
CA GLU A 254 -14.53 6.04 -12.28
C GLU A 254 -15.60 5.01 -11.90
N LYS A 255 -15.93 4.14 -12.85
CA LYS A 255 -16.86 3.01 -12.64
C LYS A 255 -16.34 2.00 -11.61
N LYS A 256 -15.02 1.87 -11.44
CA LYS A 256 -14.39 0.96 -10.46
C LYS A 256 -14.54 1.48 -9.03
N LEU A 257 -14.28 2.77 -8.81
CA LEU A 257 -14.41 3.39 -7.49
C LEU A 257 -15.85 3.29 -6.96
N ALA A 258 -16.83 3.60 -7.83
CA ALA A 258 -18.25 3.46 -7.51
C ALA A 258 -18.66 2.02 -7.17
N ARG A 259 -17.92 1.01 -7.67
CA ARG A 259 -18.13 -0.40 -7.34
C ARG A 259 -17.44 -0.79 -6.03
N SER A 260 -16.20 -0.36 -5.79
CA SER A 260 -15.49 -0.61 -4.53
C SER A 260 -16.25 -0.01 -3.33
N MET A 261 -16.84 1.18 -3.46
CA MET A 261 -17.70 1.76 -2.43
C MET A 261 -18.97 0.94 -2.11
N ARG A 262 -19.38 -0.02 -2.96
CA ARG A 262 -20.49 -0.94 -2.63
C ARG A 262 -20.08 -1.93 -1.55
N CYS A 263 -18.80 -2.25 -1.41
CA CYS A 263 -18.30 -3.20 -0.40
C CYS A 263 -18.41 -2.61 1.02
N PRO A 264 -17.95 -1.38 1.32
CA PRO A 264 -18.24 -0.71 2.59
C PRO A 264 -19.74 -0.54 2.86
N ALA A 265 -20.53 -0.15 1.85
CA ALA A 265 -21.97 -0.01 1.99
C ALA A 265 -22.68 -1.35 2.30
N ALA A 266 -22.23 -2.46 1.69
CA ALA A 266 -22.74 -3.79 1.98
C ALA A 266 -22.32 -4.28 3.38
N LYS A 267 -21.07 -4.04 3.80
CA LYS A 267 -20.60 -4.32 5.17
C LYS A 267 -21.41 -3.52 6.21
N PHE A 268 -21.73 -2.26 5.92
CA PHE A 268 -22.60 -1.44 6.75
C PHE A 268 -24.03 -2.00 6.77
N ALA A 269 -24.60 -2.33 5.62
CA ALA A 269 -25.94 -2.90 5.51
C ALA A 269 -26.06 -4.22 6.29
N THR A 270 -25.07 -5.12 6.20
CA THR A 270 -25.08 -6.38 6.98
C THR A 270 -24.97 -6.13 8.48
N HIS A 271 -24.17 -5.15 8.91
CA HIS A 271 -24.10 -4.74 10.32
C HIS A 271 -25.43 -4.16 10.82
N VAL A 272 -26.08 -3.30 10.02
CA VAL A 272 -27.38 -2.70 10.36
C VAL A 272 -28.48 -3.76 10.40
N VAL A 273 -28.53 -4.66 9.40
CA VAL A 273 -29.51 -5.75 9.34
C VAL A 273 -29.31 -6.73 10.52
N SER A 274 -28.07 -7.07 10.86
CA SER A 274 -27.77 -7.91 12.04
C SER A 274 -28.22 -7.24 13.34
N HIS A 275 -28.01 -5.93 13.48
CA HIS A 275 -28.46 -5.18 14.65
C HIS A 275 -29.98 -5.08 14.73
N PHE A 276 -30.66 -4.84 13.61
CA PHE A 276 -32.11 -4.81 13.53
C PHE A 276 -32.73 -6.18 13.85
N LEU A 277 -32.18 -7.26 13.30
CA LEU A 277 -32.61 -8.63 13.62
C LEU A 277 -32.43 -8.94 15.11
N PHE A 278 -31.35 -8.47 15.73
CA PHE A 278 -31.15 -8.59 17.16
C PHE A 278 -32.23 -7.86 17.98
N LEU A 279 -32.57 -6.61 17.61
CA LEU A 279 -33.63 -5.85 18.29
C LEU A 279 -35.00 -6.54 18.14
N ILE A 280 -35.29 -7.14 16.98
CA ILE A 280 -36.51 -7.91 16.75
C ILE A 280 -36.54 -9.16 17.63
N LEU A 281 -35.42 -9.90 17.73
CA LEU A 281 -35.33 -11.08 18.62
C LEU A 281 -35.49 -10.71 20.09
N LEU A 282 -34.94 -9.57 20.51
CA LEU A 282 -35.07 -9.05 21.86
C LEU A 282 -36.54 -8.65 22.15
N ALA A 283 -37.20 -7.95 21.23
CA ALA A 283 -38.62 -7.62 21.34
C ALA A 283 -39.52 -8.86 21.36
N ALA A 284 -39.22 -9.87 20.55
CA ALA A 284 -39.97 -11.14 20.55
C ALA A 284 -39.78 -11.91 21.86
N ALA A 285 -38.57 -11.87 22.45
CA ALA A 285 -38.32 -12.48 23.75
C ALA A 285 -39.06 -11.77 24.89
N THR A 286 -39.15 -10.42 24.86
CA THR A 286 -39.92 -9.67 25.87
C THR A 286 -41.42 -9.89 25.75
N PHE A 287 -41.97 -9.94 24.53
CA PHE A 287 -43.41 -10.17 24.32
C PHE A 287 -43.85 -11.58 24.75
N ARG A 288 -43.01 -12.59 24.49
CA ARG A 288 -43.23 -13.97 24.98
C ARG A 288 -43.18 -14.09 26.50
N LEU A 289 -42.39 -13.26 27.17
CA LEU A 289 -42.37 -13.20 28.62
C LEU A 289 -43.68 -12.59 29.16
N GLU A 290 -44.23 -11.60 28.47
CA GLU A 290 -45.48 -10.91 28.83
C GLU A 290 -46.71 -11.82 28.68
N GLU A 291 -46.85 -12.55 27.55
CA GLU A 291 -47.92 -13.56 27.37
C GLU A 291 -47.88 -14.67 28.44
N ASN A 292 -46.68 -15.17 28.76
CA ASN A 292 -46.52 -16.17 29.81
C ASN A 292 -46.89 -15.59 31.19
N TYR A 293 -46.63 -14.31 31.45
CA TYR A 293 -46.97 -13.68 32.73
C TYR A 293 -48.49 -13.49 32.87
N ASP A 294 -49.17 -13.05 31.82
CA ASP A 294 -50.62 -12.87 31.80
C ASP A 294 -51.37 -14.20 31.91
N SER A 295 -50.92 -15.26 31.22
CA SER A 295 -51.52 -16.60 31.38
C SER A 295 -51.43 -17.15 32.81
N LEU A 296 -50.38 -16.77 33.54
CA LEU A 296 -50.10 -17.20 34.91
C LEU A 296 -50.86 -16.36 35.94
N LEU A 297 -51.22 -15.13 35.57
CA LEU A 297 -52.14 -14.26 36.30
C LEU A 297 -53.60 -14.74 36.15
N ASP A 298 -53.97 -15.22 34.97
CA ASP A 298 -55.31 -15.75 34.69
C ASP A 298 -55.56 -17.09 35.43
N GLU A 299 -54.55 -17.97 35.48
CA GLU A 299 -54.59 -19.19 36.32
C GLU A 299 -54.68 -18.89 37.84
N ARG A 300 -54.12 -17.76 38.29
CA ARG A 300 -54.16 -17.34 39.72
C ARG A 300 -55.51 -16.77 40.15
N MET A 301 -56.31 -16.26 39.22
CA MET A 301 -57.64 -15.69 39.51
C MET A 301 -58.73 -16.76 39.64
N LEU A 302 -58.48 -18.00 39.23
CA LEU A 302 -59.46 -19.11 39.24
C LEU A 302 -59.27 -20.16 40.34
N GLY A 303 -58.22 -20.06 41.17
CA GLY A 303 -57.94 -21.02 42.25
C GLY A 303 -58.23 -20.46 43.64
N THR A 304 -59.37 -20.80 44.22
CA THR A 304 -59.65 -20.60 45.66
C THR A 304 -58.65 -21.38 46.51
N GLY A 305 -58.19 -20.72 47.59
CA GLY A 305 -56.98 -21.03 48.34
C GLY A 305 -56.84 -22.43 48.95
N ASP A 306 -55.59 -22.90 48.98
CA ASP A 306 -55.05 -23.67 50.09
C ASP A 306 -53.54 -23.39 50.23
N GLU A 307 -53.10 -23.10 51.45
CA GLU A 307 -51.73 -22.65 51.77
C GLU A 307 -50.68 -23.77 51.56
N GLU A 308 -51.11 -25.03 51.60
CA GLU A 308 -50.27 -26.21 51.34
C GLU A 308 -49.98 -26.42 49.85
N THR A 309 -50.94 -26.11 48.98
CA THR A 309 -50.77 -26.16 47.52
C THR A 309 -49.78 -25.09 47.06
N ILE A 310 -49.79 -23.92 47.71
CA ILE A 310 -48.83 -22.84 47.47
C ILE A 310 -47.41 -23.25 47.85
N ARG A 311 -47.21 -23.93 48.99
CA ARG A 311 -45.87 -24.41 49.40
C ARG A 311 -45.33 -25.51 48.49
N GLN A 312 -46.18 -26.45 48.07
CA GLN A 312 -45.78 -27.48 47.11
C GLN A 312 -45.47 -26.89 45.73
N TRP A 313 -46.20 -25.86 45.29
CA TRP A 313 -45.93 -25.14 44.05
C TRP A 313 -44.62 -24.34 44.12
N VAL A 314 -44.36 -23.64 45.22
CA VAL A 314 -43.11 -22.89 45.44
C VAL A 314 -41.90 -23.83 45.42
N GLN A 315 -41.96 -24.99 46.08
CA GLN A 315 -40.85 -25.96 46.02
C GLN A 315 -40.64 -26.56 44.62
N LYS A 316 -41.71 -26.66 43.81
CA LYS A 316 -41.65 -27.21 42.45
C LYS A 316 -41.15 -26.20 41.42
N ASN A 317 -41.44 -24.90 41.61
CA ASN A 317 -41.04 -23.83 40.69
C ASN A 317 -39.76 -23.07 41.08
N PHE A 318 -39.38 -23.05 42.37
CA PHE A 318 -38.11 -22.44 42.82
C PHE A 318 -36.93 -23.41 42.90
N ARG A 319 -37.12 -24.70 42.59
CA ARG A 319 -35.98 -25.55 42.18
C ARG A 319 -35.55 -25.11 40.78
N PRO A 320 -34.25 -24.92 40.49
CA PRO A 320 -33.77 -24.60 39.15
C PRO A 320 -33.79 -25.87 38.28
N SER A 321 -34.91 -26.58 38.25
CA SER A 321 -35.13 -27.69 37.34
C SER A 321 -35.83 -27.15 36.11
N LYS A 322 -35.02 -26.89 35.08
CA LYS A 322 -35.37 -26.55 33.70
C LYS A 322 -35.71 -25.08 33.44
N ALA A 323 -34.72 -24.21 33.66
CA ALA A 323 -34.53 -23.10 32.71
C ALA A 323 -34.11 -23.72 31.36
N ILE A 324 -35.08 -24.26 30.60
CA ILE A 324 -34.85 -24.61 29.20
C ILE A 324 -34.66 -23.28 28.50
N ILE A 325 -33.40 -22.89 28.32
CA ILE A 325 -33.03 -21.68 27.60
C ILE A 325 -33.70 -21.80 26.23
N THR A 326 -34.62 -20.89 25.94
CA THR A 326 -35.30 -20.88 24.65
C THR A 326 -34.26 -20.64 23.56
N HIS A 327 -34.46 -21.20 22.36
CA HIS A 327 -33.53 -21.00 21.24
C HIS A 327 -33.24 -19.50 20.98
N VAL A 328 -34.22 -18.64 21.23
CA VAL A 328 -34.09 -17.17 21.15
C VAL A 328 -33.09 -16.61 22.17
N GLN A 329 -33.15 -17.07 23.44
CA GLN A 329 -32.22 -16.64 24.48
C GLN A 329 -30.79 -17.15 24.22
N ILE A 330 -30.61 -18.35 23.66
CA ILE A 330 -29.29 -18.84 23.22
C ILE A 330 -28.72 -17.93 22.12
N CYS A 331 -29.54 -17.56 21.13
CA CYS A 331 -29.12 -16.64 20.07
C CYS A 331 -28.73 -15.25 20.60
N ILE A 332 -29.46 -14.71 21.58
CA ILE A 332 -29.14 -13.43 22.21
C ILE A 332 -27.81 -13.51 22.98
N VAL A 333 -27.59 -14.57 23.77
CA VAL A 333 -26.34 -14.75 24.53
C VAL A 333 -25.13 -14.92 23.60
N LEU A 334 -25.26 -15.73 22.53
CA LEU A 334 -24.21 -15.89 21.52
C LEU A 334 -23.90 -14.59 20.78
N TRP A 335 -24.92 -13.76 20.50
CA TRP A 335 -24.72 -12.46 19.86
C TRP A 335 -24.02 -11.45 20.79
N VAL A 336 -24.40 -11.41 22.07
CA VAL A 336 -23.73 -10.57 23.08
C VAL A 336 -22.28 -11.00 23.28
N ALA A 337 -22.01 -12.31 23.33
CA ALA A 337 -20.66 -12.86 23.38
C ALA A 337 -19.84 -12.47 22.13
N GLY A 338 -20.44 -12.57 20.94
CA GLY A 338 -19.81 -12.14 19.68
C GLY A 338 -19.46 -10.64 19.64
N LYS A 339 -20.33 -9.78 20.17
CA LYS A 339 -20.05 -8.34 20.30
C LYS A 339 -18.96 -8.05 21.34
N PHE A 340 -18.86 -8.85 22.40
CA PHE A 340 -17.83 -8.70 23.42
C PHE A 340 -16.44 -9.08 22.89
N VAL A 341 -16.35 -10.17 22.11
CA VAL A 341 -15.12 -10.58 21.43
C VAL A 341 -14.69 -9.56 20.38
N TYR A 342 -15.63 -8.99 19.60
CA TYR A 342 -15.31 -7.97 18.59
C TYR A 342 -14.75 -6.66 19.19
N ARG A 343 -15.11 -6.33 20.44
CA ARG A 343 -14.70 -5.05 21.07
C ARG A 343 -13.38 -5.14 21.84
N PHE A 344 -12.87 -6.35 22.09
CA PHE A 344 -11.66 -6.61 22.89
C PHE A 344 -10.59 -7.44 22.15
N GLY A 345 -10.77 -7.70 20.85
CA GLY A 345 -9.86 -8.46 19.99
C GLY A 345 -9.16 -7.61 18.95
#